data_AF-A0A662VK70-F1
#
_entry.id   AF-A0A662VK70-F1
#
_cell.length_a   1.000
_cell.length_b   1.000
_cell.length_c   1.000
_cell.angle_alpha   90.00
_cell.angle_beta   90.00
_cell.angle_gamma   90.00
#
_symmetry.space_group_name_H-M   'P 1'
#
loop_
_entity.id
_entity.type
_entity.pdbx_description
1 polymer ?
#
loop_
_entity_poly.entity_id
_entity_poly.type
_entity_poly.pdbx_seq_one_letter_code
_entity_poly.pdbx_strand_id
1 'polypeptide(L)' 'LLGMKNTFKMAKKIADEFDPDDFPFIALALKLNAPIWTNDKNLIVYGLKSGAYLAVDTKVVEKLIRGKSLEEIRN' A
#
# COMPACT_ATOMS: atom_id res chain seq x y z
N LEU A 1 -12.51 6.20 -17.96
CA LEU A 1 -12.89 4.78 -17.72
C LEU A 1 -11.81 3.77 -18.11
N LEU A 2 -10.93 4.04 -19.10
CA LEU A 2 -9.82 3.14 -19.48
C LEU A 2 -8.78 2.90 -18.36
N GLY A 3 -8.47 3.93 -17.55
CA GLY A 3 -7.54 3.76 -16.41
C GLY A 3 -8.05 2.82 -15.32
N MET A 4 -9.36 2.77 -15.06
CA MET A 4 -9.94 2.03 -13.93
C MET A 4 -9.88 0.51 -14.12
N LYS A 5 -10.08 0.03 -15.35
CA LYS A 5 -9.98 -1.41 -15.68
C LYS A 5 -8.55 -1.93 -15.56
N ASN A 6 -7.55 -1.08 -15.77
CA ASN A 6 -6.14 -1.46 -15.68
C ASN A 6 -5.68 -1.58 -14.21
N THR A 7 -6.11 -0.66 -13.34
CA THR A 7 -5.76 -0.70 -11.91
C THR A 7 -6.26 -1.96 -11.23
N PHE A 8 -7.49 -2.39 -11.52
CA PHE A 8 -8.10 -3.56 -10.90
C PHE A 8 -7.39 -4.87 -11.28
N LYS A 9 -7.04 -5.04 -12.57
CA LYS A 9 -6.28 -6.21 -13.04
C LYS A 9 -4.86 -6.25 -12.45
N MET A 10 -4.21 -5.09 -12.39
CA MET A 10 -2.87 -4.99 -11.79
C MET A 10 -2.91 -5.33 -10.29
N ALA A 11 -3.87 -4.78 -9.56
CA ALA A 11 -4.05 -5.05 -8.13
C ALA A 11 -4.32 -6.53 -7.84
N LYS A 12 -5.14 -7.20 -8.65
CA LYS A 12 -5.34 -8.65 -8.55
C LYS A 12 -4.04 -9.42 -8.76
N LYS A 13 -3.29 -9.11 -9.82
CA LYS A 13 -2.00 -9.76 -10.07
C LYS A 13 -1.03 -9.61 -8.90
N ILE A 14 -0.99 -8.43 -8.28
CA ILE A 14 -0.15 -8.16 -7.10
C ILE A 14 -0.64 -8.98 -5.89
N ALA A 15 -1.95 -8.95 -5.61
CA ALA A 15 -2.58 -9.66 -4.50
C ALA A 15 -2.37 -11.19 -4.59
N ASP A 16 -2.47 -11.75 -5.80
CA ASP A 16 -2.26 -13.17 -6.08
C ASP A 16 -0.87 -13.70 -5.66
N GLU A 17 0.12 -12.81 -5.44
CA GLU A 17 1.46 -13.20 -4.98
C GLU A 17 1.56 -13.45 -3.47
N PHE A 18 0.59 -13.00 -2.65
CA PHE A 18 0.66 -13.15 -1.20
C PHE A 18 -0.71 -13.36 -0.52
N ASP A 19 -1.71 -12.53 -0.83
CA ASP A 19 -3.07 -12.62 -0.32
C ASP A 19 -4.07 -12.07 -1.36
N PRO A 20 -4.80 -12.94 -2.07
CA PRO A 20 -5.76 -12.52 -3.08
C PRO A 20 -6.88 -11.62 -2.55
N ASP A 21 -7.25 -11.71 -1.27
CA ASP A 21 -8.38 -10.96 -0.70
C ASP A 21 -8.05 -9.47 -0.49
N ASP A 22 -6.76 -9.11 -0.46
CA ASP A 22 -6.28 -7.73 -0.28
C ASP A 22 -6.35 -6.87 -1.56
N PHE A 23 -6.69 -7.47 -2.71
CA PHE A 23 -6.75 -6.78 -3.99
C PHE A 23 -7.60 -5.48 -3.99
N PRO A 24 -8.75 -5.35 -3.26
CA PRO A 24 -9.55 -4.13 -3.29
C PRO A 24 -8.80 -2.92 -2.70
N PHE A 25 -8.00 -3.14 -1.64
CA PHE A 25 -7.23 -2.08 -0.98
C PHE A 25 -6.07 -1.62 -1.85
N ILE A 26 -5.36 -2.57 -2.47
CA ILE A 26 -4.29 -2.27 -3.44
C ILE A 26 -4.86 -1.49 -4.63
N ALA A 27 -6.01 -1.92 -5.18
CA ALA A 27 -6.64 -1.23 -6.30
C ALA A 27 -7.00 0.22 -5.96
N LEU A 28 -7.51 0.45 -4.74
CA LEU A 28 -7.86 1.79 -4.28
C LEU A 28 -6.62 2.67 -4.12
N ALA A 29 -5.57 2.15 -3.47
CA ALA A 29 -4.31 2.87 -3.25
C ALA A 29 -3.67 3.31 -4.57
N LEU A 30 -3.58 2.40 -5.55
CA LEU A 30 -3.07 2.69 -6.89
C LEU A 30 -3.92 3.72 -7.63
N LYS A 31 -5.24 3.67 -7.48
CA LYS A 31 -6.17 4.61 -8.13
C LYS A 31 -6.04 6.02 -7.55
N LEU A 32 -5.88 6.12 -6.24
CA LEU A 32 -5.80 7.40 -5.53
C LEU A 32 -4.37 7.94 -5.41
N ASN A 33 -3.36 7.14 -5.78
CA ASN A 33 -1.95 7.40 -5.52
C ASN A 33 -1.71 7.75 -4.03
N ALA A 34 -2.29 6.95 -3.14
CA ALA A 34 -2.28 7.18 -1.70
C ALA A 34 -1.75 5.93 -0.96
N PRO A 35 -1.10 6.11 0.20
CA PRO A 35 -0.64 4.98 1.01
C PRO A 35 -1.83 4.21 1.62
N ILE A 36 -1.62 2.91 1.85
CA ILE A 36 -2.53 2.08 2.63
C ILE A 36 -2.16 2.23 4.10
N TRP A 37 -3.11 2.65 4.94
CA TRP A 37 -2.95 2.56 6.38
C TRP A 37 -3.54 1.24 6.89
N THR A 38 -2.70 0.36 7.40
CA THR A 38 -3.08 -0.97 7.88
C THR A 38 -2.14 -1.43 9.00
N ASN A 39 -2.55 -2.38 9.83
CA ASN A 39 -1.62 -3.11 10.71
C ASN A 39 -1.35 -4.55 10.20
N ASP A 40 -1.83 -4.89 8.99
CA ASP A 40 -1.50 -6.16 8.34
C ASP A 40 -0.01 -6.19 7.97
N LYS A 41 0.72 -7.11 8.60
CA LYS A 41 2.17 -7.22 8.41
C LYS A 41 2.54 -7.75 7.03
N ASN A 42 1.74 -8.64 6.44
CA ASN A 42 2.04 -9.22 5.14
C ASN A 42 1.89 -8.15 4.06
N LEU A 43 0.82 -7.35 4.13
CA LEU A 43 0.59 -6.24 3.19
C LEU A 43 1.69 -5.17 3.30
N ILE A 44 2.10 -4.81 4.53
CA ILE A 44 3.21 -3.87 4.74
C ILE A 44 4.52 -4.41 4.18
N VAL A 45 4.89 -5.65 4.53
CA VAL A 45 6.16 -6.25 4.10
C VAL A 45 6.20 -6.42 2.58
N TYR A 46 5.10 -6.86 1.97
CA TYR A 46 5.03 -7.02 0.53
C TYR A 46 5.16 -5.66 -0.18
N GLY A 47 4.39 -4.64 0.24
CA GLY A 47 4.47 -3.30 -0.35
C GLY A 47 5.88 -2.71 -0.27
N LEU A 48 6.56 -2.86 0.87
CA LEU A 48 7.94 -2.42 1.06
C LEU A 48 8.94 -3.17 0.17
N LYS A 49 8.83 -4.50 0.05
CA LYS A 49 9.76 -5.32 -0.74
C LYS A 49 9.57 -5.14 -2.25
N SER A 50 8.32 -5.07 -2.70
CA SER A 50 7.98 -4.98 -4.12
C SER A 50 8.08 -3.56 -4.68
N GLY A 51 7.88 -2.54 -3.82
CA GLY A 51 7.71 -1.15 -4.26
C GLY A 51 6.41 -0.89 -5.02
N ALA A 52 5.47 -1.85 -5.06
CA ALA A 52 4.24 -1.75 -5.84
C ALA A 52 3.25 -0.72 -5.26
N TYR A 53 3.25 -0.55 -3.94
CA TYR A 53 2.46 0.43 -3.20
C TYR A 53 3.14 0.73 -1.86
N LEU A 54 2.78 1.85 -1.23
CA LEU A 54 3.20 2.15 0.14
C LEU A 54 2.11 1.71 1.12
N ALA A 55 2.49 0.92 2.12
CA ALA A 55 1.64 0.59 3.25
C ALA A 55 2.35 0.98 4.55
N VAL A 56 1.59 1.57 5.49
CA VAL A 56 2.10 2.12 6.75
C VAL A 56 1.23 1.67 7.91
N ASP A 57 1.87 1.44 9.06
CA ASP A 57 1.19 1.12 10.30
C ASP A 57 0.81 2.37 11.11
N THR A 58 0.09 2.14 12.20
CA THR A 58 -0.35 3.21 13.10
C THR A 58 0.84 4.01 13.68
N LYS A 59 1.95 3.34 14.01
CA LYS A 59 3.13 3.99 14.59
C LYS A 59 3.80 4.91 13.58
N VAL A 60 3.84 4.51 12.30
CA VAL A 60 4.35 5.34 11.20
C VAL A 60 3.46 6.56 11.03
N VAL A 61 2.13 6.39 10.96
CA VAL A 61 1.19 7.51 10.84
C VAL A 61 1.34 8.50 12.01
N GLU A 62 1.44 8.02 13.25
CA GLU A 62 1.66 8.85 14.43
C GLU A 62 2.96 9.68 14.37
N LYS A 63 4.03 9.11 13.81
CA LYS A 63 5.29 9.83 13.59
C LYS A 63 5.11 10.92 12.52
N LEU A 64 4.42 10.61 11.42
CA LEU A 64 4.18 11.55 10.32
C LEU A 64 3.36 12.77 10.78
N ILE A 65 2.27 12.55 11.52
CA ILE A 65 1.43 13.66 12.02
C ILE A 65 2.14 14.55 13.05
N ARG A 66 3.25 14.07 13.64
CA ARG A 66 4.12 14.85 14.52
C ARG A 66 5.20 15.64 13.76
N GLY A 67 5.16 15.62 12.42
CA GLY A 67 6.09 16.36 11.56
C GLY A 67 7.36 15.61 11.18
N LYS A 68 7.46 14.30 11.48
CA LYS A 68 8.57 13.47 10.95
C LYS A 68 8.36 13.17 9.47
N SER A 69 9.44 13.05 8.70
CA SER A 69 9.35 12.66 7.29
C SER A 69 9.29 11.13 7.11
N LEU A 70 8.88 10.66 5.93
CA LEU A 70 8.92 9.23 5.60
C LEU A 70 10.36 8.69 5.55
N GLU A 71 11.31 9.49 5.09
CA GLU A 71 12.74 9.15 5.03
C GLU A 71 13.29 8.92 6.44
N GLU A 72 12.92 9.75 7.42
CA GLU A 72 13.30 9.59 8.83
C GLU A 72 12.70 8.34 9.49
N ILE A 73 11.58 7.83 8.97
CA ILE A 73 10.91 6.64 9.51
C ILE A 73 11.45 5.34 8.89
N ARG A 74 11.96 5.41 7.66
CA ARG A 74 12.51 4.25 6.91
C ARG A 74 13.94 3.87 7.31
N ASN A 75 14.68 4.80 7.92
CA ASN A 75 16.03 4.59 8.47
C ASN A 75 15.98 4.19 9.95
#